data_AF-A0A7M2HDH9-F1
#
_entry.id   AF-A0A7M2HDH9-F1
#
_cell.length_a   1.000
_cell.length_b   1.000
_cell.length_c   1.000
_cell.angle_alpha   90.00
_cell.angle_beta   90.00
_cell.angle_gamma   90.00
#
_symmetry.space_group_name_H-M   'P 1'
#
loop_
_entity.id
_entity.type
_entity.pdbx_description
1 polymer ?
#
loop_
_entity_poly.entity_id
_entity_poly.type
_entity_poly.pdbx_seq_one_letter_code
_entity_poly.pdbx_strand_id
1 'polypeptide(L)'
;MYAIGAHDNAKYVARVPVPIGMWRPWASSSALGQPFGKGSVRIGSQVVGAAICYEQLLVLPLLVTMAEDPTVLVGTSNIWWARRTSIPDIQMEVMSAWARLLGLPLIYAANK
;
A
#
# COMPACT_ATOMS: atom_id res chain seq x y z
N MET A 1 -6.16 -5.77 5.68
CA MET A 1 -5.63 -4.62 6.45
C MET A 1 -6.22 -3.36 5.83
N TYR A 2 -6.66 -2.40 6.65
CA TYR A 2 -7.25 -1.15 6.16
C TYR A 2 -6.62 0.04 6.88
N ALA A 3 -6.60 1.19 6.21
CA ALA A 3 -6.21 2.48 6.77
C ALA A 3 -7.45 3.37 6.86
N ILE A 4 -7.63 3.99 8.03
CA ILE A 4 -8.68 4.96 8.34
C ILE A 4 -8.01 6.20 8.92
N GLY A 5 -8.45 7.38 8.47
CA GLY A 5 -7.99 8.66 8.97
C GLY A 5 -9.10 9.44 9.67
N ALA A 6 -8.84 10.71 9.99
CA ALA A 6 -9.83 11.61 10.62
C ALA A 6 -11.04 11.93 9.72
N HIS A 7 -10.98 11.59 8.43
CA HIS A 7 -12.09 11.73 7.50
C HIS A 7 -12.85 10.39 7.40
N ASP A 8 -14.07 10.33 7.93
CA ASP A 8 -14.86 9.09 8.04
C ASP A 8 -15.15 8.38 6.71
N ASN A 9 -15.12 9.13 5.61
CA ASN A 9 -15.40 8.62 4.26
C ASN A 9 -14.12 8.24 3.48
N ALA A 10 -12.93 8.44 4.05
CA ALA A 10 -11.66 8.08 3.43
C ALA A 10 -11.11 6.80 4.06
N LYS A 11 -11.42 5.66 3.40
CA LYS A 11 -10.92 4.34 3.80
C LYS A 11 -10.14 3.74 2.65
N TYR A 12 -8.98 3.17 2.96
CA TYR A 12 -8.20 2.39 2.01
C TYR A 12 -8.06 0.96 2.53
N VAL A 13 -8.24 -0.02 1.65
CA VAL A 13 -8.10 -1.44 1.97
C VAL A 13 -6.96 -1.99 1.13
N ALA A 14 -6.00 -2.67 1.77
CA ALA A 14 -4.91 -3.32 1.07
C ALA A 14 -5.48 -4.33 0.06
N ARG A 15 -5.09 -4.21 -1.20
CA ARG A 15 -5.66 -4.97 -2.31
C ARG A 15 -5.02 -6.33 -2.47
N VAL A 16 -3.73 -6.45 -2.18
CA VAL A 16 -3.00 -7.71 -2.29
C VAL A 16 -2.59 -8.19 -0.90
N PRO A 17 -3.24 -9.24 -0.36
CA PRO A 17 -2.86 -9.81 0.92
C PRO A 17 -1.54 -10.58 0.81
N VAL A 18 -0.81 -10.66 1.93
CA VAL A 18 0.39 -11.51 2.02
C VAL A 18 0.02 -12.96 1.73
N PRO A 19 0.68 -13.63 0.76
CA PRO A 19 0.43 -15.04 0.47
C PRO A 19 0.62 -15.92 1.71
N ILE A 20 -0.17 -16.99 1.81
CA ILE A 20 -0.14 -18.01 2.88
C ILE A 20 -0.59 -17.48 4.26
N GLY A 21 -0.18 -16.27 4.65
CA GLY A 21 -0.54 -15.65 5.94
C GLY A 21 -1.93 -15.02 5.93
N MET A 22 -2.19 -14.14 4.96
CA MET A 22 -3.48 -13.45 4.82
C MET A 22 -4.34 -14.06 3.72
N TRP A 23 -3.71 -14.44 2.60
CA TRP A 23 -4.37 -15.08 1.46
C TRP A 23 -4.09 -16.59 1.45
N ARG A 24 -5.13 -17.39 1.63
CA ARG A 24 -5.07 -18.87 1.71
C ARG A 24 -6.10 -19.44 0.75
N PRO A 25 -5.73 -19.74 -0.51
CA PRO A 25 -6.70 -20.17 -1.52
C PRO A 25 -7.39 -21.50 -1.20
N TRP A 26 -6.81 -22.29 -0.28
CA TRP A 26 -7.36 -23.56 0.20
C TRP A 26 -8.22 -23.46 1.47
N ALA A 27 -8.34 -22.28 2.09
CA ALA A 27 -9.08 -22.12 3.35
C ALA A 27 -10.49 -21.59 3.11
N SER A 28 -11.45 -22.03 3.93
CA SER A 28 -12.83 -21.51 3.93
C SER A 28 -12.94 -20.06 4.39
N SER A 29 -11.91 -19.54 5.06
CA SER A 29 -11.77 -18.13 5.43
C SER A 29 -10.39 -17.63 5.00
N SER A 30 -10.38 -16.65 4.11
CA SER A 30 -9.17 -16.05 3.53
C SER A 30 -9.45 -14.57 3.22
N ALA A 31 -8.43 -13.73 3.29
CA ALA A 31 -8.52 -12.40 2.71
C ALA A 31 -8.74 -12.52 1.19
N LEU A 32 -9.48 -11.59 0.61
CA LEU A 32 -9.67 -11.51 -0.83
C LEU A 32 -8.56 -10.65 -1.45
N GLY A 33 -8.05 -11.10 -2.60
CA GLY A 33 -7.14 -10.30 -3.43
C GLY A 33 -7.91 -9.54 -4.50
N GLN A 34 -7.64 -8.24 -4.64
CA GLN A 34 -8.20 -7.38 -5.68
C GLN A 34 -7.08 -6.58 -6.36
N PRO A 35 -6.15 -7.22 -7.09
CA PRO A 35 -4.94 -6.56 -7.61
C PRO A 35 -5.22 -5.36 -8.54
N PHE A 36 -6.41 -5.29 -9.14
CA PHE A 36 -6.90 -4.19 -9.97
C PHE A 36 -7.88 -3.25 -9.24
N GLY A 37 -8.06 -3.44 -7.93
CA GLY A 37 -8.90 -2.61 -7.10
C GLY A 37 -8.32 -1.19 -6.96
N LYS A 38 -9.20 -0.27 -6.57
CA LYS A 38 -8.87 1.15 -6.42
C LYS A 38 -7.67 1.36 -5.50
N GLY A 39 -6.65 2.04 -6.01
CA GLY A 39 -5.40 2.35 -5.31
C GLY A 39 -5.38 3.70 -4.59
N SER A 40 -6.32 4.58 -4.90
CA SER A 40 -6.36 5.93 -4.35
C SER A 40 -7.59 6.24 -3.50
N VAL A 41 -7.42 7.24 -2.64
CA VAL A 41 -8.51 7.86 -1.89
C VAL A 41 -8.39 9.38 -1.98
N ARG A 42 -9.51 10.09 -2.06
CA ARG A 42 -9.52 11.55 -2.12
C ARG A 42 -9.62 12.13 -0.70
N ILE A 43 -8.68 13.00 -0.35
CA ILE A 43 -8.64 13.71 0.94
C ILE A 43 -8.45 15.20 0.66
N GLY A 44 -9.49 15.99 0.91
CA GLY A 44 -9.51 17.40 0.51
C GLY A 44 -9.30 17.56 -1.00
N SER A 45 -8.29 18.34 -1.39
CA SER A 45 -7.86 18.54 -2.78
C SER A 45 -6.84 17.50 -3.27
N GLN A 46 -6.41 16.57 -2.43
CA GLN A 46 -5.38 15.58 -2.76
C GLN A 46 -6.00 14.25 -3.21
N VAL A 47 -5.39 13.64 -4.22
CA VAL A 47 -5.61 12.24 -4.60
C VAL A 47 -4.47 11.44 -4.00
N VAL A 48 -4.76 10.73 -2.91
CA VAL A 48 -3.78 9.97 -2.16
C VAL A 48 -3.65 8.58 -2.75
N GLY A 49 -2.53 8.31 -3.42
CA GLY A 49 -2.16 6.95 -3.85
C GLY A 49 -1.58 6.19 -2.65
N ALA A 50 -2.24 5.12 -2.23
CA ALA A 50 -1.87 4.38 -1.02
C ALA A 50 -1.32 2.99 -1.34
N ALA A 51 -0.30 2.57 -0.59
CA ALA A 51 0.20 1.21 -0.62
C ALA A 51 0.50 0.72 0.80
N ILE A 52 -0.19 -0.35 1.22
CA ILE A 52 -0.01 -0.92 2.56
C ILE A 52 0.92 -2.11 2.51
N CYS A 53 2.00 -2.04 3.29
CA CYS A 53 2.91 -3.14 3.59
C CYS A 53 3.32 -3.93 2.34
N TYR A 54 2.84 -5.17 2.20
CA TYR A 54 3.23 -6.08 1.12
C TYR A 54 2.96 -5.54 -0.29
N GLU A 55 1.94 -4.68 -0.46
CA GLU A 55 1.67 -4.04 -1.76
C GLU A 55 2.83 -3.21 -2.27
N GLN A 56 3.66 -2.66 -1.38
CA GLN A 56 4.82 -1.85 -1.72
C GLN A 56 5.91 -2.66 -2.43
N LEU A 57 5.84 -3.99 -2.37
CA LEU A 57 6.77 -4.90 -3.06
C LEU A 57 6.24 -5.35 -4.43
N LEU A 58 5.04 -4.94 -4.81
CA LEU A 58 4.34 -5.42 -5.99
C LEU A 58 4.18 -4.32 -7.03
N VAL A 59 4.64 -4.60 -8.26
CA VAL A 59 4.58 -3.64 -9.37
C VAL A 59 3.14 -3.38 -9.80
N LEU A 60 2.33 -4.43 -10.00
CA LEU A 60 0.98 -4.31 -10.56
C LEU A 60 0.03 -3.38 -9.77
N PRO A 61 -0.21 -3.55 -8.45
CA PRO A 61 -1.11 -2.66 -7.72
C PRO A 61 -0.56 -1.22 -7.64
N LEU A 62 0.76 -1.04 -7.66
CA LEU A 62 1.35 0.30 -7.75
C LEU A 62 1.05 0.94 -9.11
N LEU A 63 1.20 0.23 -10.22
CA LEU A 63 0.81 0.74 -11.55
C LEU A 63 -0.68 1.10 -11.62
N VAL A 64 -1.57 0.28 -11.06
CA VAL A 64 -3.01 0.60 -10.98
C VAL A 64 -3.23 1.89 -10.19
N THR A 65 -2.51 2.07 -9.08
CA THR A 65 -2.57 3.30 -8.28
C THR A 65 -2.12 4.52 -9.08
N MET A 66 -1.08 4.36 -9.90
CA MET A 66 -0.51 5.45 -10.70
C MET A 66 -1.39 5.84 -11.88
N ALA A 67 -2.10 4.88 -12.46
CA ALA A 67 -3.10 5.14 -13.48
C ALA A 67 -4.29 5.97 -12.96
N GLU A 68 -4.45 6.07 -11.64
CA GLU A 68 -5.44 6.94 -10.98
C GLU A 68 -4.93 8.38 -10.75
N ASP A 69 -3.73 8.72 -11.26
CA ASP A 69 -3.11 10.06 -11.22
C ASP A 69 -3.06 10.69 -9.81
N PRO A 70 -2.35 10.04 -8.85
CA PRO A 70 -2.28 10.52 -7.48
C PRO A 70 -1.41 11.79 -7.39
N THR A 71 -1.78 12.69 -6.47
CA THR A 71 -1.02 13.91 -6.18
C THR A 71 -0.01 13.72 -5.05
N VAL A 72 -0.12 12.63 -4.29
CA VAL A 72 0.78 12.23 -3.21
C VAL A 72 0.80 10.72 -3.05
N LEU A 73 1.96 10.14 -2.76
CA LEU A 73 2.10 8.75 -2.39
C LEU A 73 2.16 8.59 -0.87
N VAL A 74 1.41 7.62 -0.35
CA VAL A 74 1.40 7.27 1.07
C VAL A 74 1.73 5.79 1.23
N GLY A 75 2.85 5.51 1.88
CA GLY A 75 3.24 4.17 2.30
C GLY A 75 3.01 3.98 3.80
N THR A 76 2.41 2.86 4.19
CA THR A 76 2.33 2.48 5.61
C THR A 76 2.64 1.00 5.80
N SER A 77 3.44 0.68 6.80
CA SER A 77 3.95 -0.68 7.02
C SER A 77 3.97 -1.06 8.51
N ASN A 78 3.62 -2.31 8.82
CA ASN A 78 3.93 -2.94 10.10
C ASN A 78 5.05 -3.95 9.87
N ILE A 79 6.27 -3.60 10.29
CA ILE A 79 7.48 -4.34 9.94
C ILE A 79 7.97 -5.29 11.04
N TRP A 80 7.26 -5.38 12.17
CA TRP A 80 7.67 -6.17 13.34
C TRP A 80 8.06 -7.61 12.97
N TRP A 81 7.30 -8.23 12.05
CA TRP A 81 7.46 -9.62 11.62
C TRP A 81 8.68 -9.83 10.70
N ALA A 82 9.16 -8.77 10.07
CA ALA A 82 10.26 -8.77 9.11
C ALA A 82 11.48 -7.97 9.58
N ARG A 83 11.53 -7.55 10.85
CA ARG A 83 12.55 -6.64 11.40
C ARG A 83 14.01 -7.12 11.30
N ARG A 84 14.23 -8.41 11.02
CA ARG A 84 15.58 -9.01 10.86
C ARG A 84 15.88 -9.39 9.40
N THR A 85 15.11 -8.87 8.46
CA THR A 85 15.32 -9.07 7.03
C THR A 85 15.50 -7.72 6.34
N SER A 86 15.82 -7.72 5.05
CA SER A 86 15.92 -6.51 4.22
C SER A 86 14.58 -5.95 3.77
N ILE A 87 13.46 -6.62 4.08
CA ILE A 87 12.12 -6.21 3.62
C ILE A 87 11.78 -4.76 4.00
N PRO A 88 12.03 -4.28 5.24
CA PRO A 88 11.68 -2.91 5.62
C PRO A 88 12.41 -1.86 4.79
N ASP A 89 13.69 -2.09 4.48
CA ASP A 89 14.50 -1.19 3.68
C ASP A 89 14.05 -1.22 2.22
N ILE A 90 13.79 -2.41 1.66
CA ILE A 90 13.27 -2.58 0.31
C ILE A 90 11.93 -1.85 0.14
N GLN A 91 11.03 -1.95 1.12
CA GLN A 91 9.73 -1.26 1.08
C GLN A 91 9.88 0.27 0.99
N MET A 92 10.76 0.85 1.80
CA MET A 92 11.02 2.29 1.78
C MET A 92 11.70 2.72 0.46
N GLU A 93 12.68 1.96 -0.02
CA GLU A 93 13.39 2.25 -1.26
C GLU A 93 12.47 2.14 -2.48
N VAL A 94 11.60 1.13 -2.55
CA VAL A 94 10.63 1.00 -3.65
C VAL A 94 9.64 2.16 -3.65
N MET A 95 9.06 2.52 -2.51
CA MET A 95 8.16 3.67 -2.43
C MET A 95 8.87 4.99 -2.80
N SER A 96 10.12 5.16 -2.36
CA SER A 96 10.95 6.32 -2.71
C SER A 96 11.26 6.38 -4.20
N ALA A 97 11.57 5.24 -4.82
CA ALA A 97 11.83 5.15 -6.26
C ALA A 97 10.59 5.53 -7.08
N TRP A 98 9.42 5.02 -6.73
CA TRP A 98 8.17 5.38 -7.39
C TRP A 98 7.80 6.85 -7.23
N ALA A 99 7.98 7.42 -6.04
CA ALA A 99 7.76 8.84 -5.78
C ALA A 99 8.68 9.71 -6.64
N ARG A 100 9.97 9.36 -6.73
CA ARG A 100 10.94 10.05 -7.59
C ARG A 100 10.59 9.91 -9.08
N LEU A 101 10.21 8.71 -9.53
CA LEU A 101 9.87 8.45 -10.92
C LEU A 101 8.69 9.31 -11.39
N LEU A 102 7.71 9.54 -10.52
CA LEU A 102 6.49 10.29 -10.84
C LEU A 102 6.56 11.77 -10.44
N GLY A 103 7.64 12.21 -9.79
CA GLY A 103 7.74 13.56 -9.26
C GLY A 103 6.72 13.86 -8.15
N LEU A 104 6.31 12.85 -7.39
CA LEU A 104 5.29 12.96 -6.34
C LEU A 104 5.92 13.07 -4.95
N PRO A 105 5.31 13.83 -4.01
CA PRO A 105 5.69 13.77 -2.61
C PRO A 105 5.38 12.38 -2.02
N LEU A 106 6.25 11.92 -1.12
CA LEU A 106 6.09 10.65 -0.38
C LEU A 106 5.92 10.93 1.11
N ILE A 107 4.85 10.36 1.69
CA ILE A 107 4.67 10.24 3.13
C ILE A 107 4.80 8.77 3.49
N TYR A 108 5.67 8.45 4.43
CA TYR A 108 5.90 7.06 4.85
C TYR A 108 5.82 6.94 6.37
N ALA A 109 5.07 5.95 6.84
CA ALA A 109 4.96 5.63 8.26
C ALA A 109 5.18 4.13 8.48
N ALA A 110 5.97 3.76 9.49
CA ALA A 110 6.20 2.37 9.82
C ALA A 110 6.11 2.14 11.33
N ASN A 111 5.38 1.10 11.72
CA ASN A 111 5.45 0.53 13.06
C ASN A 111 6.56 -0.53 13.10
N LYS A 112 7.52 -0.38 14.01
CA LYS A 112 8.75 -1.19 14.09
C LYS A 112 8.75 -2.12 15.30
#